data_AF-A0A2E6YFR1-F1
#
_entry.id   AF-A0A2E6YFR1-F1
#
_cell.length_a   1.000
_cell.length_b   1.000
_cell.length_c   1.000
_cell.angle_alpha   90.00
_cell.angle_beta   90.00
_cell.angle_gamma   90.00
#
_symmetry.space_group_name_H-M   'P 1'
#
loop_
_entity.id
_entity.type
_entity.pdbx_description
1 polymer ?
#
loop_
_entity_poly.entity_id
_entity_poly.type
_entity_poly.pdbx_seq_one_letter_code
_entity_poly.pdbx_strand_id
1 'polypeptide(L)'
;MYQNQKNKINKTIKHLKNVQLSNINIKYRREFAVDYWKLFAEIVGFAASGLFLYSAGLTDDKKLSFFYTLGCFILATHLFMLEAYAGGMTTLLSAFRNVAVRYDRTGQIKHWFMFAFIAIFGYYCVNFTTWYALLVPLASIVMSVGFIYFKKNGLSVCIFLSCMLWLMYGLMIGSNSIVFLEVSTIFSVSVRFFKQNELIPKLKLRMRKNSIKA
;
A
#
# COMPACT_ATOMS: atom_id res chain seq x y z
N MET A 1 16.88 -59.11 -34.70
CA MET A 1 17.57 -58.15 -33.81
C MET A 1 17.16 -56.69 -34.04
N TYR A 2 17.10 -56.22 -35.30
CA TYR A 2 16.78 -54.83 -35.67
C TYR A 2 15.39 -54.32 -35.24
N GLN A 3 14.34 -55.16 -35.36
CA GLN A 3 12.97 -54.83 -34.95
C GLN A 3 12.84 -54.53 -33.44
N ASN A 4 13.58 -55.25 -32.59
CA ASN A 4 13.55 -55.03 -31.13
C ASN A 4 14.21 -53.70 -30.73
N GLN A 5 15.26 -53.27 -31.43
CA GLN A 5 15.87 -51.96 -31.20
C GLN A 5 14.92 -50.82 -31.61
N LYS A 6 14.25 -50.95 -32.76
CA LYS A 6 13.29 -49.94 -33.24
C LYS A 6 12.11 -49.76 -32.28
N ASN A 7 11.58 -50.85 -31.73
CA ASN A 7 10.52 -50.79 -30.72
C ASN A 7 10.98 -50.14 -29.40
N LYS A 8 12.20 -50.42 -28.97
CA LYS A 8 12.78 -49.81 -27.76
C LYS A 8 12.95 -48.29 -27.93
N ILE A 9 13.45 -47.85 -29.08
CA ILE A 9 13.61 -46.43 -29.42
C ILE A 9 12.25 -45.72 -29.47
N ASN A 10 11.25 -46.29 -30.14
CA ASN A 10 9.91 -45.71 -30.20
C ASN A 10 9.26 -45.57 -28.82
N LYS A 11 9.48 -46.54 -27.93
CA LYS A 11 8.98 -46.49 -26.54
C LYS A 11 9.64 -45.37 -25.74
N THR A 12 10.95 -45.18 -25.90
CA THR A 12 11.70 -44.09 -25.27
C THR A 12 11.25 -42.72 -25.79
N ILE A 13 11.07 -42.56 -27.11
CA ILE A 13 10.58 -41.31 -27.70
C ILE A 13 9.17 -40.96 -27.20
N LYS A 14 8.28 -41.95 -27.10
CA LYS A 14 6.93 -41.76 -26.56
C LYS A 14 6.97 -41.32 -25.10
N HIS A 15 7.85 -41.92 -24.29
CA HIS A 15 8.03 -41.54 -22.90
C HIS A 15 8.56 -40.11 -22.75
N LEU A 16 9.59 -39.72 -23.52
CA LEU A 16 10.15 -38.36 -23.52
C LEU A 16 9.12 -37.30 -23.93
N LYS A 17 8.31 -37.57 -24.96
CA LYS A 17 7.20 -36.67 -25.34
C LYS A 17 6.17 -36.51 -24.22
N ASN A 18 5.80 -37.61 -23.55
CA ASN A 18 4.85 -37.56 -22.44
C ASN A 18 5.40 -36.76 -21.24
N VAL A 19 6.70 -36.91 -20.93
CA VAL A 19 7.36 -36.14 -19.86
C VAL A 19 7.39 -34.64 -20.22
N GLN A 20 7.76 -34.28 -21.45
CA GLN A 20 7.73 -32.88 -21.90
C GLN A 20 6.32 -32.28 -21.82
N LEU A 21 5.30 -32.99 -22.32
CA LEU A 21 3.90 -32.55 -22.26
C LEU A 21 3.42 -32.37 -20.81
N SER A 22 3.83 -33.26 -19.90
CA SER A 22 3.49 -33.13 -18.47
C SER A 22 4.14 -31.89 -17.83
N ASN A 23 5.41 -31.61 -18.14
CA ASN A 23 6.12 -30.45 -17.62
C ASN A 23 5.53 -29.14 -18.16
N ILE A 24 5.14 -29.12 -19.44
CA ILE A 24 4.46 -27.99 -20.06
C ILE A 24 3.11 -27.73 -19.36
N ASN A 25 2.30 -28.77 -19.16
CA ASN A 25 1.01 -28.64 -18.45
C ASN A 25 1.18 -28.18 -16.99
N ILE A 26 2.21 -28.64 -16.29
CA ILE A 26 2.50 -28.19 -14.91
C ILE A 26 2.90 -26.71 -14.90
N LYS A 27 3.73 -26.26 -15.87
CA LYS A 27 4.15 -24.87 -15.99
C LYS A 27 2.96 -23.95 -16.26
N TYR A 28 2.13 -24.27 -17.25
CA TYR A 28 0.92 -23.49 -17.56
C TYR A 28 -0.03 -23.45 -16.35
N ARG A 29 -0.26 -24.58 -15.67
CA ARG A 29 -1.11 -24.61 -14.47
C ARG A 29 -0.58 -23.69 -13.37
N ARG A 30 0.74 -23.60 -13.18
CA ARG A 30 1.35 -22.67 -12.22
C ARG A 30 1.20 -21.22 -12.66
N GLU A 31 1.46 -20.89 -13.92
CA GLU A 31 1.29 -19.52 -14.45
C GLU A 31 -0.17 -19.05 -14.28
N PHE A 32 -1.14 -19.86 -14.68
CA PHE A 32 -2.56 -19.56 -14.49
C PHE A 32 -2.93 -19.39 -13.00
N ALA A 33 -2.45 -20.26 -12.10
CA ALA A 33 -2.75 -20.15 -10.68
C ALA A 33 -2.12 -18.89 -10.04
N VAL A 34 -0.92 -18.50 -10.47
CA VAL A 34 -0.24 -17.27 -10.04
C VAL A 34 -1.04 -16.03 -10.47
N ASP A 35 -1.64 -16.05 -11.66
CA ASP A 35 -2.46 -14.94 -12.17
C ASP A 35 -3.76 -14.75 -11.36
N TYR A 36 -4.47 -15.84 -11.04
CA TYR A 36 -5.68 -15.76 -10.21
C TYR A 36 -5.37 -15.32 -8.77
N TRP A 37 -4.25 -15.78 -8.20
CA TRP A 37 -3.80 -15.37 -6.88
C TRP A 37 -3.50 -13.86 -6.84
N LYS A 38 -2.75 -13.36 -7.83
CA LYS A 38 -2.44 -11.94 -7.95
C LYS A 38 -3.70 -11.09 -8.14
N LEU A 39 -4.66 -11.56 -8.95
CA LEU A 39 -5.94 -10.88 -9.12
C LEU A 39 -6.70 -10.80 -7.78
N PHE A 40 -6.77 -11.91 -7.03
CA PHE A 40 -7.41 -11.94 -5.73
C PHE A 40 -6.72 -11.01 -4.73
N ALA A 41 -5.38 -10.99 -4.69
CA ALA A 41 -4.62 -10.03 -3.89
C ALA A 41 -4.98 -8.59 -4.25
N GLU A 42 -4.98 -8.23 -5.54
CA GLU A 42 -5.34 -6.88 -5.97
C GLU A 42 -6.78 -6.47 -5.61
N ILE A 43 -7.75 -7.40 -5.62
CA ILE A 43 -9.11 -7.12 -5.12
C ILE A 43 -9.08 -6.73 -3.64
N VAL A 44 -8.31 -7.45 -2.82
CA VAL A 44 -8.10 -7.12 -1.40
C VAL A 44 -7.40 -5.77 -1.27
N GLY A 45 -6.39 -5.49 -2.09
CA GLY A 45 -5.71 -4.20 -2.16
C GLY A 45 -6.67 -3.05 -2.49
N PHE A 46 -7.51 -3.20 -3.51
CA PHE A 46 -8.52 -2.19 -3.87
C PHE A 46 -9.57 -1.99 -2.78
N ALA A 47 -9.96 -3.04 -2.05
CA ALA A 47 -10.83 -2.92 -0.89
C ALA A 47 -10.16 -2.07 0.22
N ALA A 48 -8.86 -2.26 0.46
CA ALA A 48 -8.10 -1.40 1.38
C ALA A 48 -8.06 0.05 0.88
N SER A 49 -7.76 0.28 -0.40
CA SER A 49 -7.73 1.61 -1.01
C SER A 49 -9.09 2.32 -0.90
N GLY A 50 -10.19 1.59 -1.13
CA GLY A 50 -11.54 2.11 -0.96
C GLY A 50 -11.83 2.55 0.48
N LEU A 51 -11.39 1.78 1.48
CA LEU A 51 -11.52 2.16 2.89
C LEU A 51 -10.71 3.40 3.24
N PHE A 52 -9.48 3.51 2.73
CA PHE A 52 -8.66 4.71 2.94
C PHE A 52 -9.32 5.95 2.35
N LEU A 53 -9.79 5.89 1.10
CA LEU A 53 -10.48 7.00 0.46
C LEU A 53 -11.80 7.33 1.14
N TYR A 54 -12.58 6.32 1.53
CA TYR A 54 -13.81 6.52 2.31
C TYR A 54 -13.50 7.20 3.64
N SER A 55 -12.46 6.75 4.35
CA SER A 55 -12.04 7.37 5.61
C SER A 55 -11.71 8.84 5.41
N ALA A 56 -11.00 9.21 4.34
CA ALA A 56 -10.63 10.59 4.04
C ALA A 56 -11.83 11.52 3.80
N GLY A 57 -12.98 10.99 3.41
CA GLY A 57 -14.23 11.75 3.23
C GLY A 57 -15.04 11.96 4.52
N LEU A 58 -14.70 11.27 5.62
CA LEU A 58 -15.43 11.38 6.88
C LEU A 58 -15.02 12.62 7.67
N THR A 59 -16.00 13.31 8.24
CA THR A 59 -15.80 14.47 9.12
C THR A 59 -15.63 14.11 10.60
N ASP A 60 -16.01 12.90 11.00
CA ASP A 60 -15.90 12.40 12.37
C ASP A 60 -14.55 11.71 12.60
N ASP A 61 -13.68 12.35 13.39
CA ASP A 61 -12.33 11.88 13.71
C ASP A 61 -12.29 10.45 14.29
N LYS A 62 -13.32 10.05 15.06
CA LYS A 62 -13.36 8.71 15.67
C LYS A 62 -13.64 7.63 14.63
N LYS A 63 -14.49 7.93 13.65
CA LYS A 63 -14.80 7.02 12.53
C LYS A 63 -13.67 7.01 11.51
N LEU A 64 -13.09 8.17 11.20
CA LEU A 64 -11.89 8.32 10.37
C LEU A 64 -10.76 7.39 10.87
N SER A 65 -10.39 7.52 12.14
CA SER A 65 -9.32 6.70 12.73
C SER A 65 -9.63 5.19 12.70
N PHE A 66 -10.90 4.80 12.89
CA PHE A 66 -11.33 3.41 12.82
C PHE A 66 -11.19 2.83 11.41
N PHE A 67 -11.77 3.49 10.39
CA PHE A 67 -11.69 3.02 9.00
C PHE A 67 -10.27 3.06 8.44
N TYR A 68 -9.46 4.04 8.86
CA TYR A 68 -8.05 4.10 8.50
C TYR A 68 -7.25 2.91 9.08
N THR A 69 -7.50 2.58 10.36
CA THR A 69 -6.87 1.41 11.00
C THR A 69 -7.31 0.11 10.33
N LEU A 70 -8.58 -0.03 10.00
CA LEU A 70 -9.10 -1.18 9.25
C LEU A 70 -8.45 -1.28 7.87
N GLY A 71 -8.31 -0.14 7.17
CA GLY A 71 -7.57 -0.04 5.91
C GLY A 71 -6.13 -0.54 6.03
N CYS A 72 -5.42 -0.20 7.12
CA CYS A 72 -4.07 -0.72 7.37
C CYS A 72 -4.03 -2.24 7.54
N PHE A 73 -5.01 -2.86 8.22
CA PHE A 73 -5.06 -4.32 8.36
C PHE A 73 -5.29 -5.02 7.02
N ILE A 74 -6.22 -4.50 6.21
CA ILE A 74 -6.52 -5.09 4.89
C ILE A 74 -5.33 -4.87 3.94
N LEU A 75 -4.70 -3.68 3.97
CA LEU A 75 -3.50 -3.40 3.19
C LEU A 75 -2.32 -4.30 3.60
N ALA A 76 -2.13 -4.55 4.89
CA ALA A 76 -1.12 -5.48 5.35
C ALA A 76 -1.38 -6.91 4.85
N THR A 77 -2.64 -7.35 4.88
CA THR A 77 -3.05 -8.65 4.33
C THR A 77 -2.73 -8.76 2.84
N HIS A 78 -3.08 -7.72 2.06
CA HIS A 78 -2.70 -7.60 0.65
C HIS A 78 -1.18 -7.70 0.43
N LEU A 79 -0.39 -6.97 1.22
CA LEU A 79 1.06 -7.01 1.14
C LEU A 79 1.64 -8.38 1.47
N PHE A 80 1.06 -9.12 2.43
CA PHE A 80 1.46 -10.50 2.70
C PHE A 80 1.12 -11.44 1.55
N MET A 81 -0.02 -11.24 0.88
CA MET A 81 -0.39 -12.03 -0.30
C MET A 81 0.55 -11.79 -1.49
N LEU A 82 1.13 -10.59 -1.59
CA LEU A 82 2.17 -10.24 -2.56
C LEU A 82 3.59 -10.63 -2.10
N GLU A 83 3.72 -11.38 -1.00
CA GLU A 83 5.02 -11.77 -0.39
C GLU A 83 5.89 -10.57 0.03
N ALA A 84 5.28 -9.39 0.16
CA ALA A 84 5.92 -8.14 0.52
C ALA A 84 5.94 -7.95 2.05
N TYR A 85 6.51 -8.92 2.77
CA TYR A 85 6.44 -9.05 4.23
C TYR A 85 6.93 -7.81 4.99
N ALA A 86 8.01 -7.18 4.51
CA ALA A 86 8.58 -5.99 5.15
C ALA A 86 7.59 -4.82 5.18
N GLY A 87 6.94 -4.56 4.05
CA GLY A 87 5.87 -3.57 3.96
C GLY A 87 4.66 -3.98 4.81
N GLY A 88 4.24 -5.24 4.74
CA GLY A 88 3.11 -5.76 5.52
C GLY A 88 3.28 -5.58 7.03
N MET A 89 4.44 -5.94 7.58
CA MET A 89 4.75 -5.78 9.01
C MET A 89 4.80 -4.31 9.43
N THR A 90 5.38 -3.45 8.60
CA THR A 90 5.45 -2.00 8.89
C THR A 90 4.05 -1.36 8.87
N THR A 91 3.18 -1.81 7.95
CA THR A 91 1.77 -1.39 7.89
C THR A 91 0.98 -1.90 9.09
N LEU A 92 1.18 -3.14 9.53
CA LEU A 92 0.59 -3.66 10.77
C LEU A 92 1.02 -2.82 11.98
N LEU A 93 2.32 -2.52 12.09
CA LEU A 93 2.81 -1.67 13.17
C LEU A 93 2.17 -0.28 13.13
N SER A 94 1.93 0.26 11.94
CA SER A 94 1.18 1.51 11.77
C SER A 94 -0.28 1.39 12.22
N ALA A 95 -0.94 0.25 11.99
CA ALA A 95 -2.27 -0.02 12.51
C ALA A 95 -2.27 -0.03 14.05
N PHE A 96 -1.31 -0.73 14.66
CA PHE A 96 -1.13 -0.75 16.12
C PHE A 96 -0.86 0.63 16.69
N ARG A 97 -0.01 1.45 16.03
CA ARG A 97 0.23 2.85 16.40
C ARG A 97 -1.08 3.63 16.43
N ASN A 98 -1.90 3.51 15.40
CA ASN A 98 -3.16 4.27 15.30
C ASN A 98 -4.12 3.91 16.45
N VAL A 99 -4.19 2.63 16.83
CA VAL A 99 -4.97 2.16 17.98
C VAL A 99 -4.35 2.68 19.29
N ALA A 100 -3.04 2.52 19.49
CA ALA A 100 -2.37 2.90 20.72
C ALA A 100 -2.46 4.41 20.98
N VAL A 101 -2.27 5.24 19.95
CA VAL A 101 -2.40 6.70 20.02
C VAL A 101 -3.82 7.14 20.40
N ARG A 102 -4.85 6.34 20.09
CA ARG A 102 -6.24 6.65 20.50
C ARG A 102 -6.45 6.61 22.01
N TYR A 103 -5.69 5.78 22.72
CA TYR A 103 -5.75 5.64 24.17
C TYR A 103 -4.64 6.42 24.88
N ASP A 104 -3.76 7.08 24.13
CA ASP A 104 -2.66 7.85 24.70
C ASP A 104 -3.15 9.17 25.30
N ARG A 105 -3.08 9.29 26.63
CA ARG A 105 -3.34 10.54 27.35
C ARG A 105 -2.10 11.41 27.53
N THR A 106 -0.91 10.83 27.34
CA THR A 106 0.39 11.45 27.65
C THR A 106 1.12 11.99 26.42
N GLY A 107 0.73 11.55 25.22
CA GLY A 107 1.36 11.91 23.95
C GLY A 107 2.71 11.22 23.69
N GLN A 108 3.18 10.39 24.63
CA GLN A 108 4.47 9.72 24.55
C GLN A 108 4.48 8.56 23.57
N ILE A 109 3.33 7.92 23.30
CA ILE A 109 3.23 6.75 22.43
C ILE A 109 3.70 7.10 21.01
N LYS A 110 3.41 8.32 20.54
CA LYS A 110 3.87 8.80 19.21
C LYS A 110 5.39 8.74 19.06
N HIS A 111 6.13 9.06 20.12
CA HIS A 111 7.59 9.07 20.12
C HIS A 111 8.15 7.64 20.14
N TRP A 112 7.57 6.75 20.95
CA TRP A 112 7.94 5.33 20.98
C TRP A 112 7.78 4.66 19.62
N PHE A 113 6.66 4.91 18.92
CA PHE A 113 6.46 4.38 17.57
C PHE A 113 7.43 5.00 16.55
N MET A 114 7.80 6.27 16.69
CA MET A 114 8.83 6.88 15.86
C MET A 114 10.18 6.16 16.04
N PHE A 115 10.60 5.91 17.29
CA PHE A 115 11.80 5.12 17.58
C PHE A 115 11.71 3.70 17.01
N ALA A 116 10.55 3.04 17.11
CA ALA A 116 10.34 1.73 16.53
C ALA A 116 10.51 1.74 15.00
N PHE A 117 9.97 2.72 14.29
CA PHE A 117 10.17 2.82 12.84
C PHE A 117 11.62 3.12 12.46
N ILE A 118 12.33 3.94 13.24
CA ILE A 118 13.77 4.20 13.05
C ILE A 118 14.58 2.91 13.25
N ALA A 119 14.27 2.13 14.30
CA ALA A 119 14.93 0.85 14.55
C ALA A 119 14.68 -0.15 13.41
N ILE A 120 13.45 -0.23 12.91
CA ILE A 120 13.09 -1.07 11.76
C ILE A 120 13.84 -0.61 10.50
N PHE A 121 13.88 0.70 10.23
CA PHE A 121 14.64 1.26 9.12
C PHE A 121 16.14 0.89 9.23
N GLY A 122 16.75 1.09 10.40
CA GLY A 122 18.14 0.72 10.66
C GLY A 122 18.40 -0.78 10.48
N TYR A 123 17.50 -1.64 10.96
CA TYR A 123 17.58 -3.09 10.75
C TYR A 123 17.61 -3.46 9.27
N TYR A 124 16.73 -2.87 8.45
CA TYR A 124 16.72 -3.11 7.01
C TYR A 124 17.92 -2.51 6.28
N CYS A 125 18.49 -1.40 6.78
CA CYS A 125 19.72 -0.84 6.23
C CYS A 125 20.91 -1.80 6.41
N VAL A 126 20.96 -2.52 7.53
CA VAL A 126 22.04 -3.48 7.83
C VAL A 126 21.81 -4.82 7.11
N ASN A 127 20.59 -5.33 7.09
CA ASN A 127 20.24 -6.62 6.48
C ASN A 127 19.84 -6.48 5.00
N PHE A 128 20.50 -5.58 4.28
CA PHE A 128 20.11 -5.09 2.96
C PHE A 128 19.93 -6.21 1.93
N THR A 129 18.68 -6.64 1.70
CA THR A 129 18.33 -7.63 0.65
C THR A 129 17.61 -6.96 -0.52
N THR A 130 16.68 -6.04 -0.23
CA THR A 130 15.90 -5.31 -1.23
C THR A 130 15.81 -3.83 -0.87
N TRP A 131 16.37 -2.97 -1.73
CA TRP A 131 16.45 -1.53 -1.47
C TRP A 131 15.07 -0.88 -1.27
N TYR A 132 14.06 -1.33 -1.99
CA TYR A 132 12.71 -0.75 -1.94
C TYR A 132 11.98 -1.10 -0.64
N ALA A 133 12.38 -2.13 0.09
CA ALA A 133 11.79 -2.46 1.40
C ALA A 133 12.04 -1.36 2.44
N LEU A 134 13.08 -0.53 2.25
CA LEU A 134 13.40 0.62 3.11
C LEU A 134 12.39 1.77 2.96
N LEU A 135 11.66 1.84 1.85
CA LEU A 135 10.77 2.95 1.54
C LEU A 135 9.59 3.02 2.50
N VAL A 136 9.05 1.86 2.90
CA VAL A 136 7.89 1.77 3.81
C VAL A 136 8.20 2.26 5.23
N PRO A 137 9.27 1.78 5.91
CA PRO A 137 9.64 2.33 7.21
C PRO A 137 10.06 3.80 7.11
N LEU A 138 10.74 4.22 6.03
CA LEU A 138 11.08 5.62 5.82
C LEU A 138 9.83 6.51 5.69
N ALA A 139 8.83 6.08 4.91
CA ALA A 139 7.55 6.79 4.79
C ALA A 139 6.85 6.92 6.16
N SER A 140 6.93 5.86 6.98
CA SER A 140 6.37 5.84 8.32
C SER A 140 7.08 6.80 9.28
N ILE A 141 8.39 6.96 9.15
CA ILE A 141 9.18 7.97 9.89
C ILE A 141 8.76 9.38 9.46
N VAL A 142 8.73 9.66 8.15
CA VAL A 142 8.33 10.97 7.61
C VAL A 142 6.94 11.37 8.11
N MET A 143 5.98 10.43 8.08
CA MET A 143 4.64 10.68 8.62
C MET A 143 4.63 10.93 10.12
N SER A 144 5.41 10.17 10.89
CA SER A 144 5.49 10.33 12.34
C SER A 144 6.09 11.69 12.73
N VAL A 145 7.14 12.14 12.02
CA VAL A 145 7.70 13.49 12.16
C VAL A 145 6.66 14.55 11.78
N GLY A 146 5.95 14.33 10.67
CA GLY A 146 4.83 15.19 10.23
C GLY A 146 3.80 15.41 11.33
N PHE A 147 3.35 14.33 11.99
CA PHE A 147 2.35 14.40 13.06
C PHE A 147 2.85 15.02 14.37
N ILE A 148 4.15 14.94 14.67
CA ILE A 148 4.72 15.47 15.92
C ILE A 148 5.05 16.96 15.78
N TYR A 149 5.71 17.36 14.69
CA TYR A 149 6.34 18.67 14.59
C TYR A 149 5.62 19.66 13.67
N PHE A 150 4.81 19.18 12.72
CA PHE A 150 4.24 20.05 11.68
C PHE A 150 2.71 20.19 11.78
N LYS A 151 2.23 21.38 11.37
CA LYS A 151 0.79 21.68 11.23
C LYS A 151 0.53 22.34 9.87
N LYS A 152 -0.73 22.30 9.42
CA LYS A 152 -1.19 22.92 8.15
C LYS A 152 -0.34 22.47 6.95
N ASN A 153 0.30 23.40 6.24
CA ASN A 153 1.06 23.14 5.02
C ASN A 153 2.24 22.18 5.22
N GLY A 154 2.95 22.31 6.35
CA GLY A 154 4.08 21.42 6.64
C GLY A 154 3.65 19.95 6.74
N LEU A 155 2.49 19.70 7.35
CA LEU A 155 1.89 18.37 7.40
C LEU A 155 1.50 17.86 6.00
N SER A 156 0.92 18.72 5.16
CA SER A 156 0.58 18.38 3.78
C SER A 156 1.81 17.97 2.97
N VAL A 157 2.96 18.64 3.16
CA VAL A 157 4.24 18.27 2.52
C VAL A 157 4.75 16.93 3.02
N CYS A 158 4.70 16.67 4.33
CA CYS A 158 5.10 15.36 4.88
C CYS A 158 4.22 14.22 4.34
N ILE A 159 2.90 14.44 4.22
CA ILE A 159 1.98 13.46 3.62
C ILE A 159 2.35 13.23 2.16
N PHE A 160 2.59 14.29 1.39
CA PHE A 160 3.00 14.17 -0.01
C PHE A 160 4.29 13.35 -0.16
N LEU A 161 5.31 13.63 0.65
CA LEU A 161 6.58 12.89 0.64
C LEU A 161 6.38 11.41 1.02
N SER A 162 5.54 11.13 2.02
CA SER A 162 5.18 9.76 2.38
C SER A 162 4.48 9.03 1.23
N CYS A 163 3.54 9.70 0.54
CA CYS A 163 2.84 9.13 -0.60
C CYS A 163 3.77 8.86 -1.78
N MET A 164 4.78 9.71 -2.02
CA MET A 164 5.81 9.45 -3.04
C MET A 164 6.59 8.17 -2.74
N LEU A 165 6.98 7.97 -1.48
CA LEU A 165 7.71 6.76 -1.06
C LEU A 165 6.85 5.50 -1.20
N TRP A 166 5.57 5.58 -0.81
CA TRP A 166 4.61 4.49 -0.97
C TRP A 166 4.27 4.20 -2.44
N LEU A 167 4.17 5.23 -3.28
CA LEU A 167 3.94 5.08 -4.72
C LEU A 167 5.11 4.36 -5.37
N MET A 168 6.35 4.77 -5.06
CA MET A 168 7.54 4.11 -5.58
C MET A 168 7.61 2.66 -5.10
N TYR A 169 7.29 2.39 -3.83
CA TYR A 169 7.19 1.03 -3.32
C TYR A 169 6.14 0.21 -4.07
N GLY A 170 4.93 0.75 -4.25
CA GLY A 170 3.82 0.10 -4.98
C GLY A 170 4.18 -0.26 -6.42
N LEU A 171 4.91 0.61 -7.13
CA LEU A 171 5.42 0.35 -8.47
C LEU A 171 6.44 -0.80 -8.49
N MET A 172 7.36 -0.84 -7.52
CA MET A 172 8.40 -1.87 -7.44
C MET A 172 7.85 -3.27 -7.12
N ILE A 173 6.82 -3.35 -6.27
CA ILE A 173 6.13 -4.63 -5.98
C ILE A 173 5.06 -4.97 -7.03
N GLY A 174 4.84 -4.10 -8.02
CA GLY A 174 3.89 -4.30 -9.10
C GLY A 174 2.42 -4.33 -8.65
N SER A 175 2.08 -3.52 -7.63
CA SER A 175 0.72 -3.47 -7.07
C SER A 175 -0.08 -2.27 -7.57
N ASN A 176 -1.13 -2.54 -8.32
CA ASN A 176 -1.97 -1.52 -8.95
C ASN A 176 -2.85 -0.79 -7.93
N SER A 177 -3.36 -1.51 -6.94
CA SER A 177 -4.19 -0.97 -5.87
C SER A 177 -3.48 0.07 -5.00
N ILE A 178 -2.20 -0.16 -4.67
CA ILE A 178 -1.37 0.79 -3.93
C ILE A 178 -1.07 2.01 -4.79
N VAL A 179 -0.67 1.80 -6.05
CA VAL A 179 -0.44 2.90 -6.99
C VAL A 179 -1.68 3.78 -7.11
N PHE A 180 -2.86 3.18 -7.27
CA PHE A 180 -4.13 3.91 -7.33
C PHE A 180 -4.42 4.71 -6.05
N LEU A 181 -4.23 4.10 -4.88
CA LEU A 181 -4.41 4.77 -3.58
C LEU A 181 -3.52 6.00 -3.45
N GLU A 182 -2.23 5.82 -3.73
CA GLU A 182 -1.25 6.89 -3.56
C GLU A 182 -1.47 8.02 -4.57
N VAL A 183 -1.73 7.71 -5.85
CA VAL A 183 -2.08 8.73 -6.87
C VAL A 183 -3.30 9.54 -6.44
N SER A 184 -4.35 8.85 -5.97
CA SER A 184 -5.58 9.51 -5.48
C SER A 184 -5.30 10.40 -4.25
N THR A 185 -4.42 9.94 -3.37
CA THR A 185 -4.03 10.68 -2.15
C THR A 185 -3.16 11.89 -2.49
N ILE A 186 -2.20 11.74 -3.41
CA ILE A 186 -1.35 12.83 -3.92
C ILE A 186 -2.21 13.94 -4.52
N PHE A 187 -3.19 13.59 -5.35
CA PHE A 187 -4.12 14.56 -5.92
C PHE A 187 -4.89 15.30 -4.81
N SER A 188 -5.45 14.56 -3.85
CA SER A 188 -6.21 15.12 -2.72
C SER A 188 -5.39 16.07 -1.84
N VAL A 189 -4.13 15.70 -1.54
CA VAL A 189 -3.21 16.50 -0.73
C VAL A 189 -2.76 17.75 -1.49
N SER A 190 -2.54 17.64 -2.80
CA SER A 190 -2.21 18.79 -3.65
C SER A 190 -3.33 19.84 -3.63
N VAL A 191 -4.59 19.40 -3.82
CA VAL A 191 -5.76 20.29 -3.70
C VAL A 191 -5.84 20.95 -2.33
N ARG A 192 -5.60 20.19 -1.25
CA ARG A 192 -5.56 20.72 0.11
C ARG A 192 -4.48 21.78 0.29
N PHE A 193 -3.27 21.55 -0.23
CA PHE A 193 -2.16 22.50 -0.16
C PHE A 193 -2.50 23.82 -0.88
N PHE A 194 -3.04 23.75 -2.10
CA PHE A 194 -3.47 24.95 -2.84
C PHE A 194 -4.59 25.73 -2.14
N LYS A 195 -5.56 25.03 -1.53
CA LYS A 195 -6.64 25.66 -0.76
C LYS A 195 -6.12 26.37 0.50
N GLN A 196 -5.13 25.78 1.18
CA GLN A 196 -4.54 26.35 2.40
C GLN A 196 -3.68 27.60 2.13
N ASN A 197 -3.08 27.68 0.94
CA ASN A 197 -2.28 28.83 0.50
C ASN A 197 -3.10 29.95 -0.17
N GLU A 198 -4.44 29.85 -0.19
CA GLU A 198 -5.34 30.77 -0.89
C GLU A 198 -5.02 30.96 -2.39
N LEU A 199 -4.21 30.09 -2.99
CA LEU A 199 -3.82 30.13 -4.42
C LEU A 199 -4.97 29.72 -5.35
N ILE A 200 -5.97 29.03 -4.82
CA ILE A 200 -7.25 28.84 -5.51
C ILE A 200 -8.06 30.10 -5.24
N PRO A 201 -8.30 30.98 -6.25
CA PRO A 201 -9.18 32.11 -6.05
C PRO A 201 -10.51 31.56 -5.53
N LYS A 202 -10.96 32.05 -4.38
CA LYS A 202 -12.27 31.71 -3.81
C LYS A 202 -13.27 31.93 -4.94
N LEU A 203 -13.76 30.86 -5.55
CA LEU A 203 -14.94 30.88 -6.41
C LEU A 203 -16.07 31.29 -5.47
N LYS A 204 -16.24 32.61 -5.32
CA LYS A 204 -17.41 33.24 -4.75
C LYS A 204 -18.55 32.90 -5.69
N LEU A 205 -19.09 31.70 -5.56
CA LEU A 205 -20.50 31.47 -5.87
C LEU A 205 -21.29 32.24 -4.83
N ARG A 206 -21.37 33.55 -5.07
CA ARG A 206 -22.21 34.51 -4.36
C ARG A 206 -23.65 34.15 -4.74
N MET A 207 -24.19 33.08 -4.17
CA MET A 207 -25.62 32.85 -4.19
C MET A 207 -26.26 33.99 -3.42
N ARG A 208 -26.79 34.93 -4.18
CA ARG A 208 -27.58 36.09 -3.77
C ARG A 208 -28.89 35.59 -3.14
N LYS A 209 -28.83 34.99 -1.94
CA LYS A 209 -29.97 34.89 -1.03
C LYS A 209 -29.98 36.16 -0.20
N ASN A 210 -30.55 37.23 -0.75
CA ASN A 210 -31.09 38.40 -0.03
C ASN A 210 -31.75 39.34 -1.05
N SER A 211 -32.92 38.93 -1.53
CA SER A 211 -34.07 39.73 -1.97
C SER A 211 -35.06 38.68 -2.50
N ILE A 212 -36.07 38.25 -1.77
CA ILE A 212 -37.25 39.03 -1.41
C ILE A 212 -37.81 38.42 -0.12
N LYS A 213 -37.68 39.16 0.98
CA LYS A 213 -38.69 39.22 2.04
C LYS A 213 -38.94 40.70 2.25
N ALA A 214 -39.97 41.19 1.57
CA ALA A 214 -40.77 42.35 1.91
C ALA A 214 -42.14 42.05 1.31
#